data_AF-A0A552E7E5-F1
#
_entry.id   AF-A0A552E7E5-F1
#
_cell.length_a   1.000
_cell.length_b   1.000
_cell.length_c   1.000
_cell.angle_alpha   90.00
_cell.angle_beta   90.00
_cell.angle_gamma   90.00
#
_symmetry.space_group_name_H-M   'P 1'
#
loop_
_entity.id
_entity.type
_entity.pdbx_description
1 polymer ?
#
loop_
_entity_poly.entity_id
_entity_poly.type
_entity_poly.pdbx_seq_one_letter_code
_entity_poly.pdbx_strand_id
1 'polypeptide(L)'
;MNLSKRLKALLERESEKVKRYEKVSFWCEDESRFGCHTIARNKITLFGVKPIGNFQDNFQCFWLYGAVEPRQSRSFFYEFSHLDGDCFGDYSYFK
;
A
#
# COMPACT_ATOMS: atom_id res chain seq x y z
N MET A 1 -20.89 7.05 -27.74
CA MET A 1 -20.44 8.24 -26.98
C MET A 1 -19.12 7.88 -26.28
N ASN A 2 -18.00 8.47 -26.69
CA ASN A 2 -16.65 8.04 -26.31
C ASN A 2 -16.35 8.39 -24.83
N LEU A 3 -15.94 7.40 -24.02
CA LEU A 3 -15.62 7.54 -22.59
C LEU A 3 -14.63 8.69 -22.33
N SER A 4 -13.68 8.89 -23.25
CA SER A 4 -12.69 9.97 -23.23
C SER A 4 -13.34 11.37 -23.23
N LYS A 5 -14.42 11.56 -24.00
CA LYS A 5 -15.12 12.86 -24.07
C LYS A 5 -15.87 13.18 -22.77
N ARG A 6 -16.49 12.17 -22.14
CA ARG A 6 -17.16 12.32 -20.84
C ARG A 6 -16.16 12.67 -19.73
N LEU A 7 -15.02 11.98 -19.71
CA LEU A 7 -13.95 12.24 -18.74
C LEU A 7 -13.40 13.66 -18.86
N LYS A 8 -13.12 14.12 -20.09
CA LYS A 8 -12.67 15.49 -20.34
C LYS A 8 -13.70 16.53 -19.89
N ALA A 9 -14.97 16.35 -20.23
CA ALA A 9 -16.04 17.26 -19.82
C ALA A 9 -16.21 17.32 -18.29
N LEU A 10 -16.02 16.19 -17.60
CA LEU A 10 -16.10 16.10 -16.15
C LEU A 10 -14.90 16.79 -15.47
N LEU A 11 -13.69 16.58 -16.00
CA LEU A 11 -12.48 17.29 -15.56
C LEU A 11 -12.62 18.81 -15.74
N GLU A 12 -13.13 19.27 -16.88
CA GLU A 12 -13.36 20.70 -17.14
C GLU A 12 -14.34 21.31 -16.12
N ARG A 13 -15.47 20.61 -15.88
CA ARG A 13 -16.53 21.04 -14.95
C ARG A 13 -16.03 21.14 -13.51
N GLU A 14 -15.21 20.19 -13.08
CA GLU A 14 -14.71 20.15 -11.71
C GLU A 14 -13.37 20.92 -11.57
N SER A 15 -12.78 21.43 -12.65
CA SER A 15 -11.43 22.04 -12.64
C SER A 15 -11.30 23.19 -11.66
N GLU A 16 -12.31 24.05 -11.51
CA GLU A 16 -12.29 25.15 -10.54
C GLU A 16 -12.30 24.65 -9.09
N LYS A 17 -13.03 23.56 -8.81
CA LYS A 17 -12.97 22.92 -7.50
C LYS A 17 -11.60 22.28 -7.27
N VAL A 18 -11.03 21.62 -8.29
CA VAL A 18 -9.69 21.01 -8.20
C VAL A 18 -8.62 22.09 -7.92
N LYS A 19 -8.68 23.24 -8.59
CA LYS A 19 -7.77 24.38 -8.33
C LYS A 19 -7.80 24.86 -6.87
N ARG A 20 -8.94 24.75 -6.20
CA ARG A 20 -9.06 25.08 -4.77
C ARG A 20 -8.26 24.10 -3.89
N TYR A 21 -8.20 22.84 -4.28
CA TYR A 21 -7.45 21.79 -3.58
C TYR A 21 -5.97 21.72 -3.98
N GLU A 22 -5.53 22.37 -5.06
CA GLU A 22 -4.11 22.48 -5.42
C GLU A 22 -3.26 23.18 -4.34
N LYS A 23 -3.89 23.96 -3.46
CA LYS A 23 -3.19 24.64 -2.36
C LYS A 23 -3.10 23.78 -1.09
N VAL A 24 -3.79 22.63 -1.05
CA VAL A 24 -3.81 21.73 0.10
C VAL A 24 -2.79 20.62 -0.14
N SER A 25 -1.87 20.45 0.81
CA SER A 25 -1.04 19.24 0.90
C SER A 25 -1.79 18.26 1.80
N PHE A 26 -2.04 17.06 1.28
CA PHE A 26 -2.72 16.01 2.02
C PHE A 26 -1.83 14.79 2.07
N TRP A 27 -1.68 14.24 3.26
CA TRP A 27 -0.91 13.04 3.51
C TRP A 27 -1.88 11.89 3.79
N CYS A 28 -1.67 10.76 3.10
CA CYS A 28 -2.27 9.49 3.45
C CYS A 28 -1.30 8.75 4.35
N GLU A 29 -1.79 8.24 5.47
CA GLU A 29 -1.02 7.41 6.39
C GLU A 29 -1.70 6.06 6.53
N ASP A 30 -0.90 5.00 6.59
CA ASP A 30 -1.37 3.64 6.86
C ASP A 30 -0.22 2.77 7.39
N GLU A 31 -0.58 1.73 8.14
CA GLU A 31 0.34 0.73 8.67
C GLU A 31 0.06 -0.64 8.05
N SER A 32 1.13 -1.30 7.60
CA SER A 32 1.01 -2.64 7.01
C SER A 32 2.03 -3.60 7.61
N ARG A 33 1.56 -4.79 7.99
CA ARG A 33 2.42 -5.87 8.45
C ARG A 33 2.91 -6.69 7.26
N PHE A 34 4.22 -6.80 7.12
CA PHE A 34 4.88 -7.61 6.12
C PHE A 34 5.51 -8.83 6.77
N GLY A 35 5.19 -10.02 6.26
CA GLY A 35 5.70 -11.29 6.78
C GLY A 35 6.25 -12.18 5.67
N CYS A 36 7.21 -13.02 6.01
CA CYS A 36 7.75 -14.02 5.11
C CYS A 36 6.80 -15.22 4.98
N HIS A 37 5.85 -15.11 4.04
CA HIS A 37 4.95 -16.21 3.71
C HIS A 37 5.53 -17.11 2.62
N THR A 38 5.40 -18.43 2.81
CA THR A 38 5.75 -19.41 1.77
C THR A 38 4.79 -19.27 0.60
N ILE A 39 5.30 -18.91 -0.58
CA ILE A 39 4.49 -18.83 -1.79
C ILE A 39 4.11 -20.24 -2.23
N ALA A 40 2.84 -20.61 -2.06
CA ALA A 40 2.29 -21.83 -2.62
C ALA A 40 2.19 -21.72 -4.14
N ARG A 41 2.78 -22.69 -4.86
CA ARG A 41 2.71 -22.79 -6.33
C ARG A 41 2.19 -24.15 -6.76
N ASN A 42 1.65 -24.20 -7.97
CA ASN A 42 1.18 -25.44 -8.58
C ASN A 42 2.37 -26.33 -8.95
N LYS A 43 2.27 -27.63 -8.66
CA LYS A 43 3.21 -28.67 -9.11
C LYS A 43 2.48 -29.65 -10.00
N ILE A 44 3.13 -30.10 -11.06
CA ILE A 44 2.60 -31.15 -11.95
C ILE A 44 2.81 -32.51 -11.25
N THR A 45 1.72 -33.28 -11.11
CA THR A 45 1.72 -34.63 -10.53
C THR A 45 0.94 -35.59 -11.43
N LEU A 46 1.08 -36.90 -11.17
CA LEU A 46 0.25 -37.93 -11.79
C LEU A 46 -1.23 -37.76 -11.40
N PHE A 47 -2.13 -38.29 -12.22
CA PHE A 47 -3.56 -38.28 -11.93
C PHE A 47 -3.85 -38.94 -10.58
N GLY A 48 -4.62 -38.26 -9.73
CA GLY A 48 -4.95 -38.72 -8.37
C GLY A 48 -3.84 -38.52 -7.33
N VAL A 49 -2.67 -38.00 -7.69
CA VAL A 49 -1.56 -37.77 -6.76
C VAL A 49 -1.54 -36.32 -6.30
N LYS A 50 -1.70 -36.12 -4.99
CA LYS A 50 -1.62 -34.78 -4.37
C LYS A 50 -0.17 -34.26 -4.36
N PRO A 51 0.10 -33.05 -4.86
CA PRO A 51 1.42 -32.45 -4.76
C PRO A 51 1.77 -32.14 -3.30
N ILE A 52 2.97 -32.54 -2.88
CA ILE A 52 3.53 -32.23 -1.55
C ILE A 52 4.53 -31.09 -1.72
N GLY A 53 4.33 -30.01 -0.96
CA GLY A 53 5.26 -28.89 -0.86
C GLY A 53 5.94 -28.91 0.49
N ASN A 54 7.22 -28.51 0.53
CA ASN A 54 7.86 -28.16 1.80
C ASN A 54 7.22 -26.85 2.24
N PHE A 55 6.52 -26.87 3.36
CA PHE A 55 5.91 -25.71 3.97
C PHE A 55 6.82 -25.27 5.12
N GLN A 56 7.35 -24.07 5.05
CA GLN A 56 8.15 -23.50 6.13
C GLN A 56 7.93 -22.00 6.16
N ASP A 57 6.79 -21.60 6.74
CA ASP A 57 6.57 -20.20 7.07
C ASP A 57 7.57 -19.80 8.15
N ASN A 58 8.49 -18.93 7.77
CA ASN A 58 9.33 -18.25 8.73
C ASN A 58 8.47 -17.11 9.28
N PHE A 59 7.98 -17.23 10.51
CA PHE A 59 7.10 -16.25 11.18
C PHE A 59 7.79 -14.89 11.47
N GLN A 60 8.85 -14.57 10.73
CA GLN A 60 9.46 -13.26 10.70
C GLN A 60 8.50 -12.28 10.04
N CYS A 61 8.19 -11.22 10.76
CA CYS A 61 7.40 -10.11 10.26
C CYS A 61 7.92 -8.79 10.81
N PHE A 62 7.65 -7.73 10.06
CA PHE A 62 7.89 -6.35 10.46
C PHE A 62 6.67 -5.51 10.10
N TRP A 63 6.58 -4.33 10.69
CA TRP A 63 5.55 -3.33 10.43
C TRP A 63 6.16 -2.17 9.67
N LEU A 64 5.52 -1.79 8.57
CA LEU A 64 5.90 -0.63 7.79
C LEU A 64 4.83 0.45 8.00
N TYR A 65 5.27 1.59 8.52
CA TYR A 65 4.45 2.79 8.65
C TYR A 65 4.76 3.66 7.44
N GLY A 66 3.72 4.06 6.69
CA GLY A 66 3.88 4.77 5.43
C GLY A 66 3.07 6.06 5.41
N ALA A 67 3.71 7.16 5.03
CA ALA A 67 3.06 8.42 4.72
C ALA A 67 3.32 8.77 3.25
N VAL A 68 2.26 9.07 2.49
CA VAL A 68 2.38 9.46 1.08
C VAL A 68 1.59 10.73 0.82
N GLU A 69 2.21 11.70 0.16
CA GLU A 69 1.55 12.85 -0.46
C GLU A 69 1.42 12.57 -1.97
N PRO A 70 0.21 12.21 -2.46
CA PRO A 70 0.03 11.79 -3.86
C PRO A 70 0.32 12.89 -4.87
N ARG A 71 0.17 14.15 -4.46
CA ARG A 71 0.27 15.30 -5.37
C ARG A 71 1.71 15.64 -5.74
N GLN A 72 2.62 15.63 -4.77
CA GLN A 72 4.03 15.95 -4.98
C GLN A 72 4.92 14.70 -5.00
N SER A 73 4.29 13.51 -4.95
CA SER A 73 4.99 12.22 -4.92
C SER A 73 6.00 12.12 -3.76
N ARG A 74 5.72 12.79 -2.64
CA ARG A 74 6.53 12.67 -1.44
C ARG A 74 6.08 11.43 -0.69
N SER A 75 7.04 10.72 -0.13
CA SER A 75 6.76 9.55 0.69
C SER A 75 7.78 9.41 1.79
N PHE A 76 7.33 8.90 2.93
CA PHE A 76 8.14 8.58 4.08
C PHE A 76 7.71 7.21 4.60
N PHE A 77 8.69 6.34 4.84
CA PHE A 77 8.47 4.98 5.28
C PHE A 77 9.39 4.66 6.45
N TYR A 78 8.86 3.99 7.46
CA TYR A 78 9.62 3.58 8.63
C TYR A 78 9.27 2.15 9.02
N GLU A 79 10.30 1.36 9.34
CA GLU A 79 10.18 -0.05 9.71
C GLU A 79 10.27 -0.22 11.23
N PHE A 80 9.35 -1.00 11.79
CA PHE A 80 9.34 -1.38 13.20
C PHE A 80 9.14 -2.89 13.37
N SER A 81 9.52 -3.41 14.53
CA SER A 81 9.33 -4.82 14.85
C SER A 81 7.89 -5.16 15.29
N HIS A 82 7.12 -4.19 15.76
CA HIS A 82 5.75 -4.37 16.26
C HIS A 82 4.89 -3.11 16.05
N LEU A 83 3.59 -3.23 16.32
CA LEU A 83 2.61 -2.15 16.26
C LEU A 83 2.20 -1.75 17.68
N ASP A 84 2.64 -0.59 18.14
CA ASP A 84 2.21 0.00 19.41
C ASP A 84 2.28 1.54 19.39
N GLY A 85 1.88 2.16 20.51
CA GLY A 85 1.83 3.61 20.64
C GLY A 85 3.20 4.28 20.65
N ASP A 86 4.24 3.59 21.14
CA ASP A 86 5.60 4.11 21.19
C ASP A 86 6.21 4.16 19.78
N CYS A 87 6.07 3.08 19.00
CA CYS A 87 6.46 3.05 17.58
C CYS A 87 5.72 4.14 16.78
N PHE A 88 4.42 4.32 17.02
CA PHE A 88 3.66 5.40 16.37
C PHE A 88 4.14 6.79 16.78
N GLY A 89 4.50 6.97 18.06
CA GLY A 89 5.09 8.21 18.58
C GLY A 89 6.41 8.54 17.89
N ASP A 90 7.31 7.56 17.78
CA ASP A 90 8.58 7.69 17.08
C ASP A 90 8.35 8.03 15.59
N TYR A 91 7.49 7.28 14.91
CA TYR A 91 7.11 7.53 13.51
C TYR A 91 6.63 8.97 13.28
N SER A 92 5.75 9.45 14.16
CA SER A 92 5.18 10.80 14.06
C SER A 92 6.22 11.89 14.31
N TYR A 93 7.23 11.62 15.13
CA TYR A 93 8.31 12.57 15.40
C TYR A 93 9.31 12.69 14.25
N PHE A 94 9.53 11.61 13.49
CA PHE A 94 10.50 11.58 12.37
C PHE A 94 9.91 11.99 11.02
N LYS A 95 8.59 12.10 10.89
CA LYS A 95 7.88 12.51 9.67
C LYS A 95 7.81 14.03 9.51
#